data_AF-A0A357N5H6-F1
#
_entry.id   AF-A0A357N5H6-F1
#
_cell.length_a   1.000
_cell.length_b   1.000
_cell.length_c   1.000
_cell.angle_alpha   90.00
_cell.angle_beta   90.00
_cell.angle_gamma   90.00
#
_symmetry.space_group_name_H-M   'P 1'
#
loop_
_entity.id
_entity.type
_entity.pdbx_description
1 polymer ?
#
loop_
_entity_poly.entity_id
_entity_poly.type
_entity_poly.pdbx_seq_one_letter_code
_entity_poly.pdbx_strand_id
1 'polypeptide(L)'
;TVDSTLKIGEQPLRPEFDVTLAYNPASVLIPVARLDGIGFTALGAATGGGFVAGQGGVMRLDGSADPIGPRALFLRLGAAASELTGQSRAAQWMLLQQMVDEARG
;
A
#
# COMPACT_ATOMS: atom_id res chain seq x y z
N THR A 1 9.80 10.01 -7.21
CA THR A 1 8.34 9.80 -7.01
C THR A 1 8.03 8.40 -7.48
N VAL A 2 7.33 7.59 -6.68
CA VAL A 2 6.95 6.21 -7.02
C VAL A 2 5.49 6.22 -7.43
N ASP A 3 5.16 5.52 -8.52
CA ASP A 3 3.76 5.29 -8.90
C ASP A 3 3.13 4.32 -7.90
N SER A 4 2.20 4.83 -7.07
CA SER A 4 1.63 4.09 -5.95
C SER A 4 0.22 3.58 -6.21
N THR A 5 -0.32 3.74 -7.42
CA THR A 5 -1.70 3.41 -7.75
C THR A 5 -1.77 2.45 -8.93
N LEU A 6 -2.60 1.40 -8.82
CA LEU A 6 -2.94 0.48 -9.91
C LEU A 6 -4.45 0.50 -10.17
N LYS A 7 -4.84 0.60 -11.45
CA LYS A 7 -6.24 0.51 -11.90
C LYS A 7 -6.34 -0.38 -13.14
N ILE A 8 -7.03 -1.51 -13.05
CA ILE A 8 -7.28 -2.42 -14.16
C ILE A 8 -8.74 -2.86 -14.16
N GLY A 9 -9.50 -2.45 -15.19
CA GLY A 9 -10.78 -3.01 -15.62
C GLY A 9 -11.75 -3.49 -14.52
N GLU A 10 -12.24 -4.72 -14.70
CA GLU A 10 -13.32 -5.33 -13.90
C GLU A 10 -12.89 -5.86 -12.52
N GLN A 11 -11.58 -5.84 -12.20
CA GLN A 11 -11.07 -6.33 -10.91
C GLN A 11 -10.50 -5.18 -10.05
N PRO A 12 -11.36 -4.52 -9.25
CA PRO A 12 -11.02 -3.29 -8.55
C PRO A 12 -10.18 -3.51 -7.28
N LEU A 13 -10.13 -4.73 -6.74
CA LEU A 13 -9.38 -5.08 -5.53
C LEU A 13 -8.17 -5.92 -5.92
N ARG A 14 -6.96 -5.42 -5.60
CA ARG A 14 -5.67 -6.06 -5.93
C ARG A 14 -4.79 -6.12 -4.68
N PRO A 15 -5.09 -7.00 -3.69
CA PRO A 15 -4.28 -7.13 -2.48
C PRO A 15 -2.83 -7.56 -2.77
N GLU A 16 -2.55 -8.08 -3.96
CA GLU A 16 -1.21 -8.46 -4.42
C GLU A 16 -0.39 -7.30 -5.00
N PHE A 17 -1.00 -6.16 -5.32
CA PHE A 17 -0.26 -5.00 -5.82
C PHE A 17 0.69 -4.49 -4.74
N ASP A 18 1.99 -4.51 -5.00
CA ASP A 18 3.02 -4.21 -4.01
C ASP A 18 3.86 -3.01 -4.45
N VAL A 19 3.67 -1.87 -3.77
CA VAL A 19 4.40 -0.62 -4.08
C VAL A 19 5.88 -0.70 -3.71
N THR A 20 6.28 -1.65 -2.85
CA THR A 20 7.67 -1.77 -2.41
C THR A 20 8.60 -2.22 -3.52
N LEU A 21 8.07 -2.92 -4.54
CA LEU A 21 8.82 -3.35 -5.72
C LEU A 21 9.33 -2.19 -6.57
N ALA A 22 8.70 -1.02 -6.48
CA ALA A 22 9.10 0.17 -7.20
C ALA A 22 10.04 1.08 -6.39
N TYR A 23 10.41 0.69 -5.18
CA TYR A 23 11.36 1.44 -4.36
C TYR A 23 12.80 1.28 -4.88
N ASN A 24 13.51 2.40 -5.01
CA ASN A 24 14.92 2.41 -5.38
C ASN A 24 15.82 2.68 -4.14
N PRO A 25 16.49 1.65 -3.57
CA PRO A 25 17.39 1.83 -2.43
C PRO A 25 18.67 2.59 -2.77
N ALA A 26 19.01 2.74 -4.06
CA ALA A 26 20.16 3.51 -4.53
C ALA A 26 19.81 4.99 -4.82
N SER A 27 18.64 5.46 -4.41
CA SER A 27 18.22 6.85 -4.63
C SER A 27 19.15 7.85 -3.91
N VAL A 28 19.61 8.86 -4.64
CA VAL A 28 20.42 9.97 -4.11
C VAL A 28 19.71 10.79 -3.02
N LEU A 29 18.38 10.68 -2.93
CA LEU A 29 17.60 11.35 -1.89
C LEU A 29 17.72 10.67 -0.52
N ILE A 30 18.16 9.41 -0.46
CA ILE A 30 18.29 8.67 0.80
C ILE A 30 19.41 9.27 1.68
N PRO A 31 20.64 9.51 1.18
CA PRO A 31 21.65 10.22 1.96
C PRO A 31 21.23 11.63 2.41
N VAL A 32 20.47 12.35 1.59
CA VAL A 32 19.97 13.69 1.93
C VAL A 32 18.98 13.61 3.10
N ALA A 33 17.98 12.73 3.00
CA ALA A 33 17.00 12.53 4.08
C ALA A 33 17.65 12.10 5.41
N ARG A 34 18.73 11.30 5.36
CA ARG A 34 19.49 10.94 6.56
C ARG A 34 20.23 12.11 7.19
N LEU A 35 20.83 12.99 6.38
CA LEU A 35 21.50 14.20 6.89
C LEU A 35 20.50 15.10 7.62
N ASP A 36 19.24 15.09 7.17
CA ASP A 36 18.12 15.78 7.82
C ASP A 36 17.54 15.00 9.02
N GLY A 37 18.12 13.85 9.40
CA GLY A 37 17.72 13.05 10.56
C GLY A 37 16.55 12.08 10.32
N ILE A 38 16.09 11.91 9.08
CA ILE A 38 15.00 10.99 8.73
C ILE A 38 15.57 9.57 8.56
N GLY A 39 15.25 8.68 9.49
CA GLY A 39 15.77 7.30 9.52
C GLY A 39 14.90 6.25 8.82
N PHE A 40 13.63 6.56 8.57
CA PHE A 40 12.69 5.63 7.94
C PHE A 40 11.61 6.39 7.16
N THR A 41 10.92 5.67 6.27
CA THR A 41 9.72 6.16 5.59
C THR A 41 8.71 5.04 5.44
N ALA A 42 7.43 5.37 5.31
CA ALA A 42 6.39 4.41 4.99
C ALA A 42 5.99 4.55 3.52
N LEU A 43 6.11 3.46 2.76
CA LEU A 43 5.56 3.38 1.41
C LEU A 43 4.18 2.74 1.49
N GLY A 44 3.16 3.48 1.10
CA GLY A 44 1.78 3.01 1.07
C GLY A 44 1.26 2.93 -0.36
N ALA A 45 0.58 1.83 -0.68
CA ALA A 45 -0.22 1.76 -1.89
C ALA A 45 -1.43 2.70 -1.78
N ALA A 46 -1.84 3.26 -2.90
CA ALA A 46 -2.99 4.14 -3.03
C ALA A 46 -4.08 3.49 -3.90
N THR A 47 -5.34 3.79 -3.59
CA THR A 47 -6.49 3.17 -4.25
C THR A 47 -6.69 3.68 -5.68
N GLY A 48 -6.79 2.77 -6.65
CA GLY A 48 -7.13 3.09 -8.05
C GLY A 48 -8.60 2.89 -8.45
N GLY A 49 -9.43 2.32 -7.58
CA GLY A 49 -10.86 2.11 -7.85
C GLY A 49 -11.60 1.28 -6.78
N GLY A 50 -10.92 0.35 -6.14
CA GLY A 50 -11.42 -0.37 -4.97
C GLY A 50 -10.97 0.23 -3.63
N PHE A 51 -11.45 -0.36 -2.54
CA PHE A 51 -11.11 0.05 -1.16
C PHE A 51 -9.83 -0.63 -0.63
N VAL A 52 -9.39 -1.72 -1.26
CA VAL A 52 -8.08 -2.36 -1.05
C VAL A 52 -7.07 -1.70 -2.00
N ALA A 53 -6.09 -0.99 -1.46
CA ALA A 53 -5.11 -0.26 -2.27
C ALA A 53 -3.97 -1.15 -2.76
N GLY A 54 -3.58 -2.14 -1.96
CA GLY A 54 -2.41 -3.00 -2.18
C GLY A 54 -1.53 -3.06 -0.94
N GLN A 55 -0.32 -3.56 -1.10
CA GLN A 55 0.68 -3.70 -0.05
C GLN A 55 1.70 -2.57 -0.10
N GLY A 56 2.25 -2.29 1.07
CA GLY A 56 3.38 -1.40 1.26
C GLY A 56 4.17 -1.80 2.50
N GLY A 57 5.08 -0.94 2.94
CA GLY A 57 5.94 -1.26 4.07
C GLY A 57 6.76 -0.08 4.55
N VAL A 58 7.31 -0.24 5.75
CA VAL A 58 8.29 0.70 6.30
C VAL A 58 9.65 0.39 5.69
N MET A 59 10.31 1.40 5.14
CA MET A 59 11.66 1.32 4.60
C MET A 59 12.63 2.00 5.54
N ARG A 60 13.73 1.32 5.86
CA ARG A 60 14.89 1.94 6.49
C ARG A 60 15.58 2.84 5.49
N LEU A 61 16.00 4.02 5.92
CA LEU A 61 16.79 4.94 5.10
C LEU A 61 18.28 4.85 5.43
N ASP A 62 18.76 3.71 5.91
CA ASP A 62 20.14 3.50 6.37
C ASP A 62 21.14 3.19 5.24
N GLY A 63 20.68 3.17 3.99
CA GLY A 63 21.50 2.83 2.82
C GLY A 63 21.73 1.33 2.61
N SER A 64 20.99 0.47 3.33
CA SER A 64 20.99 -0.97 3.10
C SER A 64 20.48 -1.31 1.69
N ALA A 65 21.05 -2.33 1.06
CA ALA A 65 20.53 -2.91 -0.17
C ALA A 65 19.19 -3.65 0.04
N ASP A 66 18.93 -4.08 1.28
CA ASP A 66 17.64 -4.63 1.72
C ASP A 66 17.08 -3.78 2.87
N PRO A 67 16.36 -2.68 2.56
CA PRO A 67 15.80 -1.78 3.55
C PRO A 67 14.37 -2.15 3.96
N ILE A 68 13.80 -3.23 3.40
CA ILE A 68 12.39 -3.58 3.53
C ILE A 68 12.10 -4.10 4.96
N GLY A 69 11.20 -3.40 5.65
CA GLY A 69 10.57 -3.89 6.87
C GLY A 69 9.34 -4.78 6.62
N PRO A 70 8.60 -5.14 7.67
CA PRO A 70 7.36 -5.90 7.55
C PRO A 70 6.37 -5.23 6.61
N ARG A 71 5.72 -6.03 5.76
CA ARG A 71 4.69 -5.57 4.83
C ARG A 71 3.36 -5.37 5.55
N ALA A 72 2.59 -4.40 5.06
CA ALA A 72 1.24 -4.13 5.52
C ALA A 72 0.31 -3.97 4.31
N LEU A 73 -0.94 -4.42 4.47
CA LEU A 73 -2.00 -4.14 3.51
C LEU A 73 -2.56 -2.73 3.78
N PHE A 74 -2.62 -1.91 2.74
CA PHE A 74 -3.17 -0.55 2.77
C PHE A 74 -4.62 -0.58 2.30
N LEU A 75 -5.49 -0.01 3.12
CA LEU A 75 -6.92 0.08 2.89
C LEU A 75 -7.34 1.55 2.92
N ARG A 76 -8.26 1.91 2.05
CA ARG A 76 -9.04 3.14 2.17
C ARG A 76 -10.42 2.74 2.62
N LEU A 77 -10.92 3.34 3.69
CA LEU A 77 -12.27 3.07 4.20
C LEU A 77 -13.07 4.37 4.22
N GLY A 78 -14.39 4.25 4.09
CA GLY A 78 -15.31 5.38 4.10
C GLY A 78 -15.91 5.71 2.73
N ALA A 79 -16.71 6.78 2.72
CA ALA A 79 -17.55 7.18 1.60
C ALA A 79 -16.80 7.83 0.42
N ALA A 80 -15.47 7.96 0.52
CA ALA A 80 -14.61 8.36 -0.59
C ALA A 80 -13.72 7.20 -1.04
N ALA A 81 -13.87 6.02 -0.44
CA ALA A 81 -12.95 4.90 -0.65
C ALA A 81 -13.29 4.10 -1.90
N SER A 82 -14.57 3.80 -2.13
CA SER A 82 -15.00 3.07 -3.31
C SER A 82 -16.49 3.22 -3.54
N GLU A 83 -16.86 3.64 -4.76
CA GLU A 83 -18.25 3.63 -5.23
C GLU A 83 -18.81 2.20 -5.32
N LEU A 84 -17.94 1.20 -5.49
CA LEU A 84 -18.31 -0.20 -5.65
C LEU A 84 -18.93 -0.82 -4.40
N THR A 85 -18.70 -0.23 -3.22
CA THR A 85 -19.30 -0.69 -1.95
C THR A 85 -20.52 0.13 -1.55
N GLY A 86 -21.09 0.91 -2.49
CA GLY A 86 -22.19 1.84 -2.23
C GLY A 86 -21.87 2.87 -1.15
N GLN A 87 -20.58 3.22 -1.00
CA GLN A 87 -20.05 4.10 0.05
C GLN A 87 -20.30 3.65 1.50
N SER A 88 -20.68 2.38 1.70
CA SER A 88 -20.91 1.80 3.03
C SER A 88 -19.63 1.25 3.65
N ARG A 89 -19.24 1.77 4.81
CA ARG A 89 -18.14 1.21 5.62
C ARG A 89 -18.43 -0.21 6.09
N ALA A 90 -19.70 -0.50 6.40
CA ALA A 90 -20.10 -1.84 6.82
C ALA A 90 -19.89 -2.86 5.69
N ALA A 91 -20.23 -2.49 4.45
CA ALA A 91 -19.97 -3.34 3.29
C ALA A 91 -18.47 -3.56 3.04
N GLN A 92 -17.65 -2.50 3.16
CA GLN A 92 -16.19 -2.61 3.06
C GLN A 92 -15.61 -3.55 4.12
N TRP A 93 -16.14 -3.50 5.35
CA TRP A 93 -15.68 -4.36 6.43
C TRP A 93 -16.10 -5.82 6.24
N MET A 94 -17.35 -6.05 5.81
CA MET A 94 -17.85 -7.37 5.45
C MET A 94 -16.97 -8.02 4.36
N LEU A 95 -16.68 -7.29 3.28
CA LEU A 95 -15.83 -7.78 2.19
C LEU A 95 -14.40 -8.05 2.67
N LEU A 96 -13.82 -7.19 3.51
CA LEU A 96 -12.48 -7.43 4.05
C LEU A 96 -12.44 -8.70 4.92
N GLN A 97 -13.44 -8.89 5.79
CA GLN A 97 -13.52 -10.09 6.62
C GLN A 97 -13.59 -11.35 5.74
N GLN A 98 -14.47 -11.35 4.74
CA GLN A 98 -14.57 -12.45 3.77
C GLN A 98 -13.23 -12.73 3.09
N MET A 99 -12.52 -11.70 2.61
CA MET A 99 -11.19 -11.89 1.98
C MET A 99 -10.16 -12.51 2.94
N VAL A 100 -10.18 -12.10 4.21
CA VAL A 100 -9.27 -12.66 5.23
C VAL A 100 -9.60 -14.11 5.53
N ASP A 101 -10.89 -14.44 5.63
CA ASP A 101 -11.36 -15.81 5.88
C ASP A 101 -11.02 -16.73 4.70
N GLU A 102 -11.30 -16.30 3.47
CA GLU A 102 -10.92 -17.03 2.24
C GLU A 102 -9.41 -17.26 2.13
N ALA A 103 -8.59 -16.28 2.55
CA ALA A 103 -7.13 -16.41 2.55
C ALA A 103 -6.60 -17.39 3.60
N ARG A 104 -7.38 -17.68 4.65
CA ARG A 104 -7.00 -18.60 5.75
C ARG A 104 -7.40 -20.05 5.49
N GLY A 105 -8.40 -20.28 4.64
CA GLY A 105 -8.92 -21.61 4.29
C GLY A 105 -10.00 -22.11 5.25
#